data_AF-A0A945S205-F1
#
_entry.id   AF-A0A945S205-F1
#
_cell.length_a   1.000
_cell.length_b   1.000
_cell.length_c   1.000
_cell.angle_alpha   90.00
_cell.angle_beta   90.00
_cell.angle_gamma   90.00
#
_symmetry.space_group_name_H-M   'P 1'
#
loop_
_entity.id
_entity.type
_entity.pdbx_description
1 polymer ?
#
loop_
_entity_poly.entity_id
_entity_poly.type
_entity_poly.pdbx_seq_one_letter_code
_entity_poly.pdbx_strand_id
1 'polypeptide(L)'
;MTYSISDNAEQLPWPKSVTHQLIGAGILLLPQLVRLARTSEGLDGLVRLTNVGPKQWREWIDHVLALVPEEVCQTTPPPVELARLGFLLTREMCDHDPREEE
;
A
#
# COMPACT_ATOMS: atom_id res chain seq x y z
N MET A 1 1.06 -21.95 -2.74
CA MET A 1 1.19 -20.76 -3.62
C MET A 1 1.29 -19.54 -2.74
N THR A 2 2.33 -18.72 -2.91
CA THR A 2 2.52 -17.50 -2.14
C THR A 2 1.98 -16.32 -2.96
N TYR A 3 1.01 -15.60 -2.42
CA TYR A 3 0.43 -14.39 -3.05
C TYR A 3 1.28 -13.14 -2.78
N SER A 4 2.61 -13.29 -2.85
CA SER A 4 3.57 -12.20 -2.68
C SER A 4 3.55 -11.28 -3.90
N ILE A 5 3.64 -9.97 -3.65
CA ILE A 5 3.78 -8.97 -4.72
C ILE A 5 5.06 -9.22 -5.53
N SER A 6 6.17 -9.57 -4.88
CA SER A 6 7.45 -9.82 -5.56
C SER A 6 7.39 -11.03 -6.48
N ASP A 7 6.76 -12.12 -6.02
CA ASP A 7 6.67 -13.37 -6.79
C ASP A 7 5.74 -13.24 -8.01
N ASN A 8 4.80 -12.29 -7.96
CA ASN A 8 3.82 -12.06 -9.02
C ASN A 8 4.12 -10.81 -9.86
N ALA A 9 5.25 -10.13 -9.64
CA ALA A 9 5.51 -8.79 -10.18
C ALA A 9 5.39 -8.69 -11.71
N GLU A 10 5.67 -9.75 -12.46
CA GLU A 10 5.57 -9.78 -13.93
C GLU A 10 4.11 -9.88 -14.45
N GLN A 11 3.18 -10.36 -13.62
CA GLN A 11 1.76 -10.54 -13.97
C GLN A 11 0.90 -9.35 -13.55
N LEU A 12 1.45 -8.40 -12.79
CA LEU A 12 0.70 -7.29 -12.23
C LEU A 12 0.57 -6.16 -13.26
N PRO A 13 -0.59 -5.48 -13.31
CA PRO A 13 -0.90 -4.49 -14.35
C PRO A 13 -0.19 -3.13 -14.16
N TRP A 14 0.75 -3.04 -13.22
CA TRP A 14 1.46 -1.82 -12.85
C TRP A 14 2.97 -1.93 -13.07
N PRO A 15 3.67 -0.79 -13.24
CA PRO A 15 5.12 -0.81 -13.46
C PRO A 15 5.89 -1.28 -12.22
N LYS A 16 7.13 -1.75 -12.43
CA LYS A 16 8.04 -2.19 -11.35
C LYS A 16 8.28 -1.11 -10.27
N SER A 17 8.19 0.17 -10.62
CA SER A 17 8.28 1.28 -9.66
C SER A 17 7.21 1.19 -8.58
N VAL A 18 5.97 0.87 -8.96
CA VAL A 18 4.85 0.68 -8.02
C VAL A 18 5.11 -0.50 -7.10
N THR A 19 5.62 -1.63 -7.64
CA THR A 19 6.02 -2.79 -6.83
C THR A 19 7.05 -2.41 -5.77
N HIS A 20 8.10 -1.67 -6.14
CA HIS A 20 9.10 -1.21 -5.17
C HIS A 20 8.53 -0.26 -4.12
N GLN A 21 7.64 0.65 -4.50
CA GLN A 21 6.97 1.56 -3.57
C GLN A 21 6.09 0.80 -2.57
N LEU A 22 5.32 -0.19 -3.03
CA LEU A 22 4.48 -1.03 -2.18
C LEU A 22 5.32 -1.85 -1.18
N ILE A 23 6.39 -2.49 -1.66
CA ILE A 23 7.30 -3.26 -0.80
C ILE A 23 8.00 -2.35 0.20
N GLY A 24 8.47 -1.18 -0.24
CA GLY A 24 9.09 -0.17 0.64
C GLY A 24 8.13 0.38 1.70
N ALA A 25 6.82 0.33 1.43
CA ALA A 25 5.76 0.68 2.36
C ALA A 25 5.28 -0.51 3.23
N GLY A 26 5.93 -1.67 3.16
CA GLY A 26 5.58 -2.85 3.93
C GLY A 26 4.34 -3.60 3.43
N ILE A 27 3.85 -3.28 2.22
CA ILE A 27 2.77 -4.00 1.55
C ILE A 27 3.41 -5.11 0.71
N LEU A 28 3.43 -6.33 1.27
CA LEU A 28 4.18 -7.45 0.69
C LEU A 28 3.28 -8.47 -0.02
N LEU A 29 2.00 -8.53 0.35
CA LEU A 29 1.06 -9.52 -0.17
C LEU A 29 -0.06 -8.86 -0.99
N LEU A 30 -0.42 -9.49 -2.10
CA LEU A 30 -1.56 -9.08 -2.93
C LEU A 30 -2.89 -8.99 -2.15
N PRO A 31 -3.26 -9.96 -1.29
CA PRO A 31 -4.47 -9.85 -0.48
C PRO A 31 -4.44 -8.66 0.52
N GLN A 32 -3.27 -8.25 1.01
CA GLN A 32 -3.15 -7.04 1.85
C GLN A 32 -3.49 -5.77 1.06
N LEU A 33 -2.97 -5.69 -0.16
CA LEU A 33 -3.23 -4.59 -1.09
C LEU A 33 -4.73 -4.50 -1.46
N VAL A 34 -5.37 -5.64 -1.73
CA VAL A 34 -6.82 -5.71 -1.99
C VAL A 34 -7.61 -5.18 -0.79
N ARG A 35 -7.28 -5.62 0.43
CA ARG A 35 -7.95 -5.14 1.65
C ARG A 35 -7.81 -3.64 1.83
N LEU A 36 -6.62 -3.11 1.55
CA LEU A 36 -6.32 -1.68 1.59
C LEU A 36 -7.17 -0.87 0.61
N ALA A 37 -7.20 -1.30 -0.65
CA ALA A 37 -7.93 -0.57 -1.69
C ALA A 37 -9.46 -0.61 -1.53
N ARG A 38 -9.99 -1.52 -0.70
CA ARG A 38 -11.43 -1.60 -0.36
C ARG A 38 -11.90 -0.51 0.61
N THR A 39 -10.99 0.13 1.34
CA THR A 39 -11.32 1.26 2.21
C THR A 39 -10.99 2.58 1.52
N SER A 40 -11.78 3.64 1.77
CA SER A 40 -11.50 4.95 1.16
C SER A 40 -10.14 5.49 1.61
N GLU A 41 -9.84 5.39 2.92
CA GLU A 41 -8.55 5.80 3.50
C GLU A 41 -7.37 5.00 2.92
N GLY A 42 -7.53 3.69 2.75
CA GLY A 42 -6.48 2.84 2.20
C GLY A 42 -6.21 3.14 0.72
N LEU A 43 -7.27 3.35 -0.06
CA LEU A 43 -7.15 3.77 -1.46
C LEU A 43 -6.46 5.14 -1.58
N ASP A 44 -6.83 6.12 -0.76
CA ASP A 44 -6.16 7.43 -0.73
C ASP A 44 -4.68 7.31 -0.33
N GLY A 45 -4.36 6.42 0.61
CA GLY A 45 -2.98 6.08 0.97
C GLY A 45 -2.17 5.53 -0.21
N LEU A 46 -2.75 4.61 -0.99
CA LEU A 46 -2.12 4.04 -2.19
C LEU A 46 -1.91 5.10 -3.28
N VAL A 47 -2.89 5.98 -3.49
CA VAL A 47 -2.80 7.11 -4.42
C VAL A 47 -1.64 8.01 -4.03
N ARG A 48 -1.53 8.39 -2.76
CA ARG A 48 -0.43 9.25 -2.26
C ARG A 48 0.93 8.57 -2.33
N LEU A 49 1.01 7.28 -2.04
CA LEU A 49 2.26 6.52 -2.07
C LEU A 49 2.84 6.41 -3.49
N THR A 50 1.97 6.23 -4.48
CA THR A 50 2.38 5.87 -5.85
C THR A 50 2.16 6.98 -6.87
N ASN A 51 1.46 8.03 -6.48
CA ASN A 51 1.01 9.13 -7.36
C ASN A 51 0.13 8.64 -8.54
N VAL A 52 -0.53 7.50 -8.37
CA VAL A 52 -1.45 6.89 -9.34
C VAL A 52 -2.88 7.22 -8.95
N GLY A 53 -3.71 7.64 -9.91
CA GLY A 53 -5.08 8.03 -9.64
C GLY A 53 -5.97 6.88 -9.10
N PRO A 54 -7.02 7.20 -8.32
CA PRO A 54 -7.87 6.20 -7.67
C PRO A 54 -8.64 5.31 -8.65
N LYS A 55 -8.95 5.81 -9.87
CA LYS A 55 -9.59 5.00 -10.92
C LYS A 55 -8.68 3.87 -11.40
N GLN A 56 -7.43 4.21 -11.72
CA GLN A 56 -6.42 3.24 -12.17
C GLN A 56 -6.15 2.19 -11.10
N TRP A 57 -6.10 2.61 -9.83
CA TRP A 57 -5.98 1.68 -8.71
C TRP A 57 -7.12 0.68 -8.64
N ARG A 58 -8.38 1.11 -8.83
CA ARG A 58 -9.52 0.18 -8.85
C ARG A 58 -9.38 -0.86 -9.96
N GLU A 59 -9.05 -0.42 -11.17
CA GLU A 59 -8.83 -1.32 -12.30
C GLU A 59 -7.70 -2.33 -12.01
N TRP A 60 -6.60 -1.88 -11.42
CA TRP A 60 -5.51 -2.77 -11.02
C TRP A 60 -5.91 -3.78 -9.94
N ILE A 61 -6.74 -3.37 -8.99
CA ILE A 61 -7.23 -4.25 -7.92
C ILE A 61 -8.20 -5.29 -8.46
N ASP A 62 -9.02 -4.95 -9.45
CA ASP A 62 -9.87 -5.93 -10.15
C ASP A 62 -9.03 -7.03 -10.82
N HIS A 63 -7.88 -6.67 -11.42
CA HIS A 63 -6.94 -7.66 -11.96
C HIS A 63 -6.34 -8.55 -10.84
N VAL A 64 -5.98 -7.96 -9.70
CA VAL A 64 -5.45 -8.72 -8.56
C VAL A 64 -6.49 -9.68 -8.00
N LEU A 65 -7.76 -9.29 -7.95
CA LEU A 65 -8.87 -10.15 -7.52
C LEU A 65 -9.06 -11.37 -8.43
N ALA A 66 -8.65 -11.29 -9.71
CA ALA A 66 -8.64 -12.46 -10.60
C ALA A 66 -7.50 -13.45 -10.27
N LEU A 67 -6.45 -12.99 -9.58
CA LEU A 67 -5.27 -13.79 -9.20
C LEU A 67 -5.37 -14.36 -7.78
N VAL A 68 -6.12 -13.71 -6.89
CA VAL A 68 -6.19 -14.05 -5.47
C VAL A 68 -7.63 -14.42 -5.07
N PRO A 69 -7.88 -15.64 -4.56
CA PRO A 69 -9.20 -16.02 -4.06
C PRO A 69 -9.67 -15.07 -2.95
N GLU A 70 -10.95 -14.70 -2.98
CA GLU A 70 -11.52 -13.76 -2.02
C GLU A 70 -11.42 -14.23 -0.56
N GLU A 71 -11.48 -15.55 -0.34
CA GLU A 71 -11.28 -16.21 0.96
C GLU A 71 -9.93 -15.83 1.60
N VAL A 72 -8.89 -15.77 0.76
CA VAL A 72 -7.53 -15.38 1.17
C VAL A 72 -7.49 -13.89 1.50
N CYS A 73 -8.17 -13.06 0.70
CA CYS A 73 -8.29 -11.62 0.96
C CYS A 73 -9.00 -11.32 2.29
N GLN A 74 -9.96 -12.15 2.73
CA GLN A 74 -10.67 -11.96 3.99
C GLN A 74 -9.84 -12.37 5.22
N THR A 75 -9.04 -13.44 5.08
CA THR A 75 -8.28 -14.04 6.19
C THR A 75 -6.86 -13.46 6.34
N THR A 76 -6.28 -12.89 5.28
CA THR A 76 -4.94 -12.30 5.33
C THR A 76 -4.96 -11.04 6.20
N PRO A 77 -4.15 -10.95 7.27
CA PRO A 77 -4.12 -9.77 8.15
C PRO A 77 -3.70 -8.50 7.37
N PRO A 78 -4.18 -7.30 7.78
CA PRO A 78 -3.72 -6.06 7.16
C PRO A 78 -2.19 -5.92 7.32
N PRO A 79 -1.51 -5.17 6.42
CA PRO A 79 -0.08 -4.98 6.54
C PRO A 79 0.24 -4.26 7.86
N VAL A 80 1.17 -4.84 8.62
CA VAL A 80 1.52 -4.42 9.99
C VAL A 80 2.02 -2.96 10.02
N GLU A 81 2.53 -2.43 8.90
CA GLU A 81 3.13 -1.09 8.80
C GLU A 81 2.21 0.03 8.26
N LEU A 82 0.89 -0.16 8.15
CA LEU A 82 0.00 1.01 7.93
C LEU A 82 -0.07 1.94 9.14
N ALA A 83 0.07 1.40 10.36
CA ALA A 83 0.16 2.22 11.57
C ALA A 83 1.36 3.18 11.53
N ARG A 84 2.40 2.87 10.73
CA ARG A 84 3.56 3.75 10.49
C ARG A 84 3.39 4.71 9.32
N LEU A 85 2.56 4.41 8.33
CA LEU A 85 2.23 5.37 7.26
C LEU A 85 1.42 6.56 7.79
N GLY A 86 0.55 6.36 8.78
CA GLY A 86 -0.03 7.46 9.57
C GLY A 86 0.99 8.19 10.46
N PHE A 87 2.03 7.49 10.91
CA PHE A 87 3.07 8.01 11.83
C PHE A 87 4.18 8.79 11.11
N LEU A 88 4.47 8.49 9.84
CA LEU A 88 5.45 9.23 9.03
C LEU A 88 4.87 10.51 8.42
N LEU A 89 3.55 10.65 8.38
CA LEU A 89 2.88 11.88 7.95
C LEU A 89 2.57 12.85 9.11
N THR A 90 2.73 12.41 10.35
CA THR A 90 2.56 13.24 11.55
C THR A 90 3.87 13.59 12.26
N ARG A 91 5.02 13.11 11.74
CA ARG A 91 6.34 13.38 12.34
C ARG A 91 7.17 14.42 11.59
N GLU A 92 6.51 15.32 10.85
CA GLU A 92 7.16 16.49 10.22
C GLU A 92 6.39 17.80 10.43
N MET A 93 5.54 17.96 11.46
CA MET A 93 4.94 19.27 11.78
C MET A 93 4.81 19.69 13.26
N CYS A 94 5.37 18.95 14.23
CA CYS A 94 5.69 19.47 15.57
C CYS A 94 6.96 18.72 16.00
N ASP A 95 8.16 19.27 16.03
CA ASP A 95 8.60 20.41 16.83
C ASP A 95 9.95 20.85 16.24
N HIS A 96 9.96 21.97 15.51
CA HIS A 96 11.19 22.71 15.26
C HIS A 96 11.06 23.94 16.15
N ASP A 97 11.56 23.83 17.39
CA ASP A 97 11.78 24.99 18.24
C ASP A 97 13.22 25.49 17.99
N PRO A 98 13.42 26.63 17.29
CA PRO A 98 14.74 27.22 17.08
C PRO A 98 15.07 28.22 18.19
N ARG A 99 15.01 27.82 19.46
CA ARG A 99 15.36 28.61 20.66
C ARG A 99 15.79 27.63 21.77
N GLU A 100 16.93 27.70 22.43
CA GLU A 100 17.92 28.76 22.60
C GLU A 100 19.31 28.11 22.63
N GLU A 101 20.24 28.68 21.87
CA GLU A 101 21.65 28.68 22.24
C GLU A 101 21.77 29.49 23.54
N GLU A 102 22.16 28.84 24.63
CA GLU A 102 23.02 29.42 25.68
C GLU A 102 23.89 28.33 26.31
#